data_AF-A0A4Q3M9X7-F1
#
_entry.id   AF-A0A4Q3M9X7-F1
#
_cell.length_a   1.000
_cell.length_b   1.000
_cell.length_c   1.000
_cell.angle_alpha   90.00
_cell.angle_beta   90.00
_cell.angle_gamma   90.00
#
_symmetry.space_group_name_H-M   'P 1'
#
loop_
_entity.id
_entity.type
_entity.pdbx_description
1 polymer ?
#
loop_
_entity_poly.entity_id
_entity_poly.type
_entity_poly.pdbx_seq_one_letter_code
_entity_poly.pdbx_strand_id
1 'polypeptide(L)' 'LTRTKCSQCSGQFVTELYENRHFTCGLCNPPARAGKSKSAGALMLH' A
#
# COMPACT_ATOMS: atom_id res chain seq x y z
N LEU A 1 1.71 -17.11 5.44
CA LEU A 1 1.57 -15.73 4.95
C LEU A 1 1.54 -14.78 6.15
N THR A 2 2.59 -14.00 6.39
CA THR A 2 2.64 -13.06 7.52
C THR A 2 2.01 -11.72 7.16
N ARG A 3 1.31 -11.11 8.12
CA ARG A 3 0.65 -9.82 7.95
C ARG A 3 1.33 -8.78 8.84
N THR A 4 1.70 -7.65 8.25
CA THR A 4 2.39 -6.56 8.92
C THR A 4 1.54 -5.29 8.87
N LYS A 5 1.53 -4.56 9.98
CA LYS A 5 0.78 -3.32 10.11
C LYS A 5 1.56 -2.17 9.47
N CYS A 6 0.90 -1.37 8.65
CA CYS A 6 1.49 -0.16 8.10
C CYS A 6 1.69 0.88 9.21
N SER A 7 2.90 1.44 9.29
CA SER A 7 3.24 2.46 10.29
C SER A 7 2.53 3.79 10.07
N GLN A 8 1.97 4.02 8.86
CA GLN A 8 1.40 5.30 8.45
C GLN A 8 -0.14 5.29 8.45
N CYS A 9 -0.78 4.25 7.90
CA CYS A 9 -2.24 4.12 7.85
C CYS A 9 -2.83 3.05 8.77
N SER A 10 -2.01 2.31 9.52
CA SER A 10 -2.45 1.22 10.40
C SER A 10 -3.15 0.03 9.71
N GLY A 11 -3.23 -0.01 8.38
CA GLY A 11 -3.77 -1.15 7.63
C GLY A 11 -2.91 -2.41 7.73
N GLN A 12 -3.49 -3.57 7.48
CA GLN A 12 -2.80 -4.87 7.54
C GLN A 12 -2.51 -5.38 6.13
N PHE A 13 -1.24 -5.60 5.82
CA PHE A 13 -0.77 -6.03 4.51
C PHE A 13 0.06 -7.29 4.62
N VAL A 14 0.09 -8.08 3.55
CA VAL A 14 0.88 -9.30 3.47
C VAL A 14 2.33 -8.92 3.16
N THR A 15 3.27 -9.34 4.01
CA THR A 15 4.71 -9.08 3.84
C THR A 15 5.53 -10.33 4.15
N GLU A 16 6.72 -10.41 3.59
CA GLU A 16 7.71 -11.43 3.97
C GLU A 16 8.35 -11.09 5.33
N LEU A 17 8.74 -12.13 6.09
CA LEU A 17 9.13 -12.06 7.50
C LEU A 17 10.32 -11.14 7.82
N TYR A 18 11.12 -10.75 6.80
CA TYR A 18 12.38 -10.03 6.99
C TYR A 18 12.23 -8.50 7.01
N GLU A 19 11.03 -7.96 6.77
CA GLU A 19 10.74 -6.52 6.63
C GLU A 19 9.84 -5.98 7.76
N ASN A 20 10.24 -6.14 9.03
CA ASN A 20 9.33 -5.97 10.18
C ASN A 20 9.59 -4.76 11.09
N ARG A 21 10.47 -3.81 10.74
CA ARG A 21 10.66 -2.62 11.59
C ARG A 21 9.85 -1.41 11.15
N HIS A 22 9.88 -1.02 9.86
CA HIS A 22 9.19 0.18 9.36
C HIS A 22 8.41 -0.09 8.07
N PHE A 23 7.56 -1.10 8.08
CA PHE A 23 6.73 -1.39 6.90
C PHE A 23 5.80 -0.21 6.57
N THR A 24 5.95 0.31 5.36
CA THR A 24 5.09 1.33 4.76
C THR A 24 4.40 0.72 3.55
N CYS A 25 3.07 0.70 3.54
CA CYS A 25 2.36 0.09 2.43
C CYS A 25 2.51 0.91 1.14
N GLY A 26 2.46 0.24 -0.02
CA GLY A 26 2.53 0.90 -1.33
C GLY A 26 1.34 1.81 -1.65
N LEU A 27 0.37 1.97 -0.74
CA LEU A 27 -0.66 3.00 -0.82
C LEU A 27 -0.20 4.31 -0.15
N CYS A 28 0.53 4.21 0.96
CA CYS A 28 1.11 5.33 1.69
C CYS A 28 2.38 5.87 1.03
N ASN A 29 3.20 4.97 0.47
CA ASN A 29 4.36 5.32 -0.35
C ASN A 29 4.22 4.66 -1.72
N PRO A 30 3.33 5.17 -2.60
CA PRO A 30 3.14 4.61 -3.93
C PRO A 30 4.44 4.70 -4.72
N PRO A 31 5.03 3.57 -5.16
CA PRO A 31 6.16 3.62 -6.08
C PRO A 31 5.74 4.35 -7.36
N ALA A 32 6.69 4.89 -8.12
CA ALA A 32 6.46 5.64 -9.36
C ALA A 32 5.58 4.90 -10.41
N ARG A 33 5.36 3.59 -10.23
CA ARG A 33 4.55 2.71 -11.07
C ARG A 33 3.30 2.12 -10.38
N ALA A 34 2.94 2.57 -9.18
CA ALA A 34 1.64 2.27 -8.58
C ALA A 34 0.64 3.37 -8.96
N GLY A 35 0.28 3.38 -10.25
CA GLY A 35 -0.80 4.23 -10.73
C GLY A 35 -2.10 3.93 -9.99
N LYS A 36 -2.69 5.00 -9.43
CA LYS A 36 -4.06 5.15 -8.86
C LYS A 36 -4.22 5.00 -7.33
N SER A 37 -3.59 5.90 -6.57
CA SER A 37 -4.24 6.54 -5.41
C SER A 37 -4.46 8.04 -5.63
N LYS A 38 -5.03 8.39 -6.79
CA LYS A 38 -5.88 9.57 -6.95
C LYS A 38 -7.07 9.13 -7.80
N SER A 39 -8.22 8.89 -7.19
CA SER A 39 -9.51 8.90 -7.88
C SER A 39 -9.87 10.32 -8.35
N ALA A 40 -8.93 10.99 -9.01
CA ALA A 40 -9.16 12.18 -9.82
C ALA A 40 -9.22 11.80 -11.32
N GLY A 41 -9.46 10.51 -11.62
CA GLY A 41 -9.46 9.95 -12.98
C GLY A 41 -9.55 8.42 -13.02
N ALA A 42 -10.31 7.79 -12.13
CA ALA A 42 -10.71 6.39 -12.35
C ALA A 42 -11.68 6.38 -13.55
N LEU A 43 -11.48 5.48 -14.52
CA LEU A 43 -12.34 5.41 -15.70
C LEU A 43 -13.80 5.25 -15.25
N MET A 44 -14.66 6.20 -15.61
CA MET A 44 -16.10 5.98 -15.65
C MET A 44 -16.36 4.96 -16.75
N LEU A 45 -16.62 3.72 -16.35
CA LEU A 45 -17.32 2.78 -17.20
C LEU A 45 -18.80 3.14 -17.11
N HIS A 46 -19.33 3.60 -18.25
CA HIS A 46 -20.74 3.91 -18.49
C HIS A 46 -21.56 2.63 -18.41
#